data_AF-A0A1R0Y817-F1
#
_entry.id   AF-A0A1R0Y817-F1
#
_cell.length_a   1.000
_cell.length_b   1.000
_cell.length_c   1.000
_cell.angle_alpha   90.00
_cell.angle_beta   90.00
_cell.angle_gamma   90.00
#
_symmetry.space_group_name_H-M   'P 1'
#
loop_
_entity.id
_entity.type
_entity.pdbx_description
1 polymer ?
#
loop_
_entity_poly.entity_id
_entity_poly.type
_entity_poly.pdbx_seq_one_letter_code
_entity_poly.pdbx_strand_id
1 'polypeptide(L)'
;MENNVLDFSPSYIKQVRFGVRSVKLEFVKRRGDIEYNEYCIIVLENIETKRVVVHPLTSFIYIKWRNTEYNTQYARAKHVADFLNYTVIECYTTFRLKSLEDLKVEHGVSFLENKIKHGCSRGTIFSYDTTVMYLYHYLFRKEILKSFKDNDFQWKNVQIKRSKQLKSLFIPRIRKLPNYLRRDKKAKRLMEHHVGPFLQVALQVNPEIALGVYLSIFGGLRGSEVMAIKRSEISHMGPDSANGMIVRLSTDVKSAKSSGNRVKKPGYSNNRRC
;
A
#
# COMPACT_ATOMS: atom_id res chain seq x y z
N MET A 1 36.95 -10.76 1.78
CA MET A 1 36.42 -9.70 0.90
C MET A 1 35.11 -9.23 1.50
N GLU A 2 35.18 -8.18 2.31
CA GLU A 2 34.01 -7.60 2.97
C GLU A 2 33.17 -6.83 1.93
N ASN A 3 32.23 -7.53 1.30
CA ASN A 3 31.23 -6.93 0.42
C ASN A 3 30.14 -6.24 1.25
N ASN A 4 30.50 -5.17 1.96
CA ASN A 4 29.50 -4.22 2.44
C ASN A 4 29.00 -3.43 1.24
N VAL A 5 27.84 -3.84 0.72
CA VAL A 5 27.21 -3.27 -0.48
C VAL A 5 26.90 -1.76 -0.32
N LEU A 6 27.01 -1.20 0.89
CA LEU A 6 26.84 0.22 1.17
C LEU A 6 27.82 0.68 2.25
N ASP A 7 28.66 1.66 1.92
CA ASP A 7 29.41 2.42 2.92
C ASP A 7 28.46 3.37 3.64
N PHE A 8 28.30 3.19 4.95
CA PHE A 8 27.45 4.02 5.81
C PHE A 8 28.21 5.24 6.33
N SER A 9 29.14 5.80 5.56
CA SER A 9 29.86 7.00 5.95
C SER A 9 28.92 8.23 6.01
N PRO A 10 29.16 9.18 6.95
CA PRO A 10 28.21 10.29 7.20
C PRO A 10 27.97 11.22 6.00
N SER A 11 28.97 11.38 5.13
CA SER A 11 28.87 12.19 3.91
C SER A 11 28.03 11.49 2.83
N TYR A 12 28.26 10.20 2.63
CA TYR A 12 27.55 9.39 1.62
C TYR A 12 26.06 9.18 1.97
N ILE A 13 25.74 8.94 3.25
CA ILE A 13 24.37 8.73 3.72
C ILE A 13 23.45 9.90 3.40
N LYS A 14 23.95 11.14 3.47
CA LYS A 14 23.14 12.33 3.18
C LYS A 14 22.67 12.37 1.72
N GLN A 15 23.45 11.79 0.81
CA GLN A 15 23.23 11.85 -0.64
C GLN A 15 22.39 10.70 -1.18
N VAL A 16 22.11 9.66 -0.38
CA VAL A 16 21.36 8.48 -0.85
C VAL A 16 19.97 8.41 -0.24
N ARG A 17 18.99 7.83 -0.92
CA ARG A 17 17.67 7.50 -0.38
C ARG A 17 17.17 6.16 -0.91
N PHE A 18 16.52 5.40 -0.05
CA PHE A 18 15.77 4.22 -0.46
C PHE A 18 14.50 4.66 -1.18
N GLY A 19 14.28 4.05 -2.34
CA GLY A 19 13.13 4.29 -3.21
C GLY A 19 12.48 2.99 -3.66
N VAL A 20 11.42 3.14 -4.44
CA VAL A 20 10.64 2.03 -4.98
C VAL A 20 10.41 2.26 -6.47
N ARG A 21 10.69 1.26 -7.29
CA ARG A 21 10.47 1.30 -8.75
C ARG A 21 9.62 0.11 -9.19
N SER A 22 9.00 0.23 -10.36
CA SER A 22 8.34 -0.91 -11.00
C SER A 22 9.20 -1.49 -12.11
N VAL A 23 9.06 -2.79 -12.30
CA VAL A 23 9.65 -3.54 -13.42
C VAL A 23 8.54 -4.37 -14.04
N LYS A 24 8.44 -4.34 -15.36
CA LYS A 24 7.53 -5.22 -16.10
C LYS A 24 8.31 -6.46 -16.53
N LEU A 25 7.79 -7.62 -16.18
CA LEU A 25 8.28 -8.90 -16.63
C LEU A 25 7.33 -9.47 -17.68
N GLU A 26 7.92 -9.95 -18.75
CA GLU A 26 7.21 -10.59 -19.86
C GLU A 26 7.15 -12.10 -19.63
N PHE A 27 5.95 -12.66 -19.73
CA PHE A 27 5.70 -14.09 -19.61
C PHE A 27 5.06 -14.59 -20.91
N VAL A 28 5.72 -15.53 -21.56
CA VAL A 28 5.16 -16.22 -22.73
C VAL A 28 4.24 -17.33 -22.23
N LYS A 29 2.95 -17.23 -22.52
CA LYS A 29 1.98 -18.30 -22.23
C LYS A 29 2.19 -19.46 -23.20
N ARG A 30 1.71 -20.64 -22.81
CA ARG A 30 1.79 -21.88 -23.62
C ARG A 30 1.20 -21.77 -25.04
N ARG A 31 0.37 -20.74 -25.31
CA ARG A 31 -0.25 -20.49 -26.63
C ARG A 31 0.45 -19.41 -27.46
N GLY A 32 1.60 -18.89 -27.01
CA GLY A 32 2.31 -17.79 -27.65
C GLY A 32 1.84 -16.39 -27.23
N ASP A 33 0.75 -16.30 -26.47
CA ASP A 33 0.29 -15.02 -25.91
C ASP A 33 1.29 -14.45 -24.90
N ILE A 34 1.61 -13.17 -25.02
CA ILE A 34 2.49 -12.44 -24.11
C ILE A 34 1.64 -11.85 -22.96
N GLU A 35 2.02 -12.16 -21.72
CA GLU A 35 1.45 -11.56 -20.51
C GLU A 35 2.50 -10.73 -19.79
N TYR A 36 2.14 -9.49 -19.43
CA TYR A 36 3.01 -8.59 -18.68
C TYR A 36 2.60 -8.56 -17.22
N ASN A 37 3.52 -8.92 -16.33
CA ASN A 37 3.33 -8.76 -14.89
C ASN A 37 4.23 -7.65 -14.36
N GLU A 38 3.66 -6.74 -13.58
CA GLU A 38 4.40 -5.65 -12.97
C GLU A 38 4.82 -6.02 -11.54
N TYR A 39 6.12 -5.95 -11.28
CA TYR A 39 6.74 -6.25 -10.00
C TYR A 39 7.34 -5.00 -9.38
N CYS A 40 7.38 -5.00 -8.06
CA CYS A 40 7.91 -3.90 -7.29
C CYS A 40 9.32 -4.22 -6.79
N ILE A 41 10.26 -3.30 -7.01
CA ILE A 41 11.64 -3.43 -6.55
C ILE A 41 12.02 -2.29 -5.60
N ILE A 42 12.89 -2.59 -4.64
CA ILE A 42 13.48 -1.61 -3.74
C ILE A 42 14.80 -1.18 -4.35
N VAL A 43 15.04 0.12 -4.42
CA VAL A 43 16.26 0.69 -4.98
C VAL A 43 16.91 1.63 -3.97
N LEU A 44 18.21 1.83 -4.12
CA LEU A 44 18.92 2.95 -3.52
C LEU A 44 19.26 3.95 -4.62
N GLU A 45 18.84 5.19 -4.43
CA GLU A 45 19.06 6.29 -5.37
C GLU A 45 20.01 7.30 -4.75
N ASN A 46 21.05 7.67 -5.50
CA ASN A 46 21.86 8.84 -5.16
C ASN A 46 21.17 10.09 -5.71
N ILE A 47 20.83 11.03 -4.83
CA ILE A 47 20.02 12.20 -5.12
C ILE A 47 20.76 13.19 -6.02
N GLU A 48 22.09 13.27 -5.93
CA GLU A 48 22.94 14.17 -6.70
C GLU A 48 23.16 13.65 -8.12
N THR A 49 23.63 12.41 -8.24
CA THR A 49 23.99 11.79 -9.53
C THR A 49 22.81 11.14 -10.25
N LYS A 50 21.66 11.01 -9.59
CA LYS A 50 20.47 10.27 -10.06
C LYS A 50 20.73 8.80 -10.41
N ARG A 51 21.87 8.25 -9.98
CA ARG A 51 22.19 6.82 -10.16
C ARG A 51 21.32 5.98 -9.23
N VAL A 52 20.80 4.89 -9.78
CA VAL A 52 19.89 3.98 -9.07
C VAL A 52 20.47 2.58 -9.10
N VAL A 53 20.53 1.95 -7.93
CA VAL A 53 21.00 0.56 -7.77
C VAL A 53 19.89 -0.26 -7.11
N VAL A 54 19.64 -1.46 -7.63
CA VAL A 54 18.65 -2.37 -7.05
C VAL A 54 19.16 -2.89 -5.71
N HIS A 55 18.36 -2.74 -4.66
CA HIS A 55 18.73 -3.19 -3.33
C HIS A 55 18.42 -4.68 -3.14
N PRO A 56 19.28 -5.47 -2.46
CA PRO A 56 19.05 -6.90 -2.21
C PRO A 56 17.73 -7.23 -1.49
N LEU A 57 17.20 -6.28 -0.70
CA LEU A 57 15.89 -6.42 -0.05
C LEU A 57 14.71 -6.49 -1.02
N THR A 58 14.92 -6.26 -2.32
CA THR A 58 13.93 -6.60 -3.35
C THR A 58 13.49 -8.07 -3.25
N SER A 59 14.42 -8.98 -2.88
CA SER A 59 14.12 -10.40 -2.64
C SER A 59 13.06 -10.62 -1.56
N PHE A 60 13.05 -9.81 -0.50
CA PHE A 60 12.04 -9.87 0.56
C PHE A 60 10.64 -9.61 0.01
N ILE A 61 10.51 -8.57 -0.83
CA ILE A 61 9.22 -8.21 -1.45
C ILE A 61 8.74 -9.34 -2.36
N TYR A 62 9.64 -9.87 -3.20
CA TYR A 62 9.32 -10.97 -4.10
C TYR A 62 8.88 -12.22 -3.33
N ILE A 63 9.64 -12.68 -2.34
CA ILE A 63 9.34 -13.91 -1.58
C ILE A 63 7.97 -13.84 -0.89
N LYS A 64 7.61 -12.67 -0.34
CA LYS A 64 6.37 -12.53 0.43
C LYS A 64 5.16 -12.11 -0.41
N TRP A 65 5.35 -11.36 -1.49
CA TRP A 65 4.24 -10.71 -2.20
C TRP A 65 4.26 -10.90 -3.73
N ARG A 66 5.09 -11.80 -4.30
CA ARG A 66 5.13 -12.06 -5.76
C ARG A 66 3.77 -12.37 -6.41
N ASN A 67 2.87 -13.01 -5.66
CA ASN A 67 1.56 -13.44 -6.15
C ASN A 67 0.45 -12.44 -5.80
N THR A 68 0.80 -11.23 -5.37
CA THR A 68 -0.17 -10.17 -5.05
C THR A 68 -0.12 -9.07 -6.09
N GLU A 69 -1.20 -8.30 -6.20
CA GLU A 69 -1.27 -7.15 -7.11
C GLU A 69 -0.14 -6.15 -6.86
N TYR A 70 0.31 -5.51 -7.93
CA TYR A 70 1.38 -4.51 -7.90
C TYR A 70 1.17 -3.44 -6.81
N ASN A 71 -0.05 -2.92 -6.66
CA ASN A 71 -0.35 -1.90 -5.64
C ASN A 71 -0.09 -2.40 -4.20
N THR A 72 -0.34 -3.69 -3.96
CA THR A 72 -0.04 -4.31 -2.66
C THR A 72 1.46 -4.44 -2.49
N GLN A 73 2.18 -4.93 -3.50
CA GLN A 73 3.65 -5.00 -3.48
C GLN A 73 4.27 -3.62 -3.25
N TYR A 74 3.82 -2.60 -3.99
CA TYR A 74 4.27 -1.21 -3.90
C TYR A 74 4.07 -0.63 -2.50
N ALA A 75 2.89 -0.82 -1.91
CA ALA A 75 2.64 -0.35 -0.54
C ALA A 75 3.61 -0.99 0.47
N ARG A 76 3.92 -2.29 0.32
CA ARG A 76 4.87 -3.01 1.22
C ARG A 76 6.31 -2.57 0.98
N ALA A 77 6.74 -2.47 -0.26
CA ALA A 77 8.07 -1.96 -0.61
C ALA A 77 8.28 -0.54 -0.11
N LYS A 78 7.25 0.33 -0.23
CA LYS A 78 7.30 1.69 0.28
C LYS A 78 7.42 1.72 1.80
N HIS A 79 6.70 0.86 2.53
CA HIS A 79 6.88 0.78 3.98
C HIS A 79 8.31 0.38 4.38
N VAL A 80 8.95 -0.54 3.63
CA VAL A 80 10.35 -0.93 3.86
C VAL A 80 11.29 0.22 3.54
N ALA A 81 11.13 0.88 2.39
CA ALA A 81 11.96 2.02 2.00
C ALA A 81 11.85 3.16 3.04
N ASP A 82 10.64 3.50 3.48
CA ASP A 82 10.40 4.49 4.53
C ASP A 82 11.06 4.11 5.85
N PHE A 83 11.02 2.83 6.24
CA PHE A 83 11.68 2.34 7.45
C PHE A 83 13.20 2.47 7.37
N LEU A 84 13.80 2.10 6.23
CA LEU A 84 15.24 2.19 6.01
C LEU A 84 15.70 3.66 5.93
N ASN A 85 14.97 4.52 5.23
CA ASN A 85 15.24 5.96 5.21
C ASN A 85 15.23 6.54 6.62
N TYR A 86 14.25 6.19 7.45
CA TYR A 86 14.21 6.67 8.83
C TYR A 86 15.39 6.14 9.66
N THR A 87 15.59 4.82 9.69
CA THR A 87 16.53 4.18 10.61
C THR A 87 17.99 4.35 10.22
N VAL A 88 18.30 4.23 8.94
CA VAL A 88 19.68 4.23 8.42
C VAL A 88 20.14 5.63 8.06
N ILE A 89 19.22 6.50 7.62
CA ILE A 89 19.58 7.81 7.04
C ILE A 89 19.22 8.95 7.98
N GLU A 90 17.94 9.10 8.32
CA GLU A 90 17.44 10.23 9.14
C GLU A 90 17.96 10.15 10.58
N CYS A 91 17.95 8.95 11.17
CA CYS A 91 18.42 8.71 12.53
C CYS A 91 19.86 8.17 12.59
N TYR A 92 20.65 8.35 11.54
CA TYR A 92 22.04 7.86 11.49
C TYR A 92 22.87 8.32 12.70
N THR A 93 22.77 9.60 13.08
CA THR A 93 23.54 10.16 14.21
C THR A 93 23.18 9.53 15.55
N THR A 94 21.92 9.10 15.70
CA THR A 94 21.36 8.50 16.92
C THR A 94 21.61 7.00 16.97
N PHE A 95 21.32 6.26 15.90
CA PHE A 95 21.40 4.79 15.89
C PHE A 95 22.75 4.26 15.43
N ARG A 96 23.46 5.01 14.57
CA ARG A 96 24.81 4.67 14.06
C ARG A 96 24.92 3.22 13.57
N LEU A 97 23.89 2.76 12.84
CA LEU A 97 23.85 1.42 12.28
C LEU A 97 24.94 1.28 11.22
N LYS A 98 25.80 0.27 11.38
CA LYS A 98 26.83 -0.07 10.38
C LYS A 98 26.32 -1.15 9.43
N SER A 99 25.34 -1.93 9.86
CA SER A 99 24.71 -2.96 9.05
C SER A 99 23.26 -3.19 9.46
N LEU A 100 22.50 -3.90 8.63
CA LEU A 100 21.18 -4.42 9.00
C LEU A 100 21.26 -5.44 10.15
N GLU A 101 22.44 -6.02 10.42
CA GLU A 101 22.68 -6.88 11.60
C GLU A 101 22.46 -6.13 12.92
N ASP A 102 22.70 -4.81 12.94
CA ASP A 102 22.59 -3.97 14.13
C ASP A 102 21.14 -3.60 14.47
N LEU A 103 20.16 -4.03 13.67
CA LEU A 103 18.76 -3.71 13.89
C LEU A 103 18.26 -4.33 15.21
N LYS A 104 17.71 -3.48 16.08
CA LYS A 104 17.08 -3.88 17.33
C LYS A 104 15.59 -3.54 17.33
N VAL A 105 14.86 -4.01 18.34
CA VAL A 105 13.41 -3.75 18.47
C VAL A 105 13.14 -2.26 18.64
N GLU A 106 14.04 -1.54 19.29
CA GLU A 106 13.95 -0.12 19.60
C GLU A 106 13.87 0.74 18.33
N HIS A 107 14.56 0.35 17.25
CA HIS A 107 14.49 1.06 15.96
C HIS A 107 13.09 0.96 15.33
N GLY A 108 12.46 -0.22 15.43
CA GLY A 108 11.08 -0.43 14.98
C GLY A 108 10.07 0.37 15.80
N VAL A 109 10.24 0.42 17.12
CA VAL A 109 9.40 1.24 18.01
C VAL A 109 9.55 2.72 17.66
N SER A 110 10.78 3.22 17.60
CA SER A 110 11.09 4.62 17.30
C SER A 110 10.54 5.06 15.93
N PHE A 111 10.66 4.20 14.91
CA PHE A 111 10.07 4.44 13.60
C PHE A 111 8.54 4.59 13.65
N LEU A 112 7.85 3.68 14.34
CA LEU A 112 6.39 3.75 14.43
C LEU A 112 5.95 4.97 15.24
N GLU A 113 6.66 5.33 16.31
CA GLU A 113 6.42 6.56 17.06
C GLU A 113 6.63 7.81 16.20
N ASN A 114 7.64 7.84 15.33
CA ASN A 114 7.83 8.93 14.38
C ASN A 114 6.66 9.05 13.39
N LYS A 115 6.17 7.93 12.83
CA LYS A 115 4.99 7.94 11.95
C LYS A 115 3.73 8.40 12.69
N ILE A 116 3.58 8.06 13.98
CA ILE A 116 2.49 8.54 14.83
C ILE A 116 2.59 10.05 15.03
N LYS A 117 3.79 10.57 15.32
CA LYS A 117 4.05 12.01 15.48
C LYS A 117 3.69 12.80 14.21
N HIS A 118 3.90 12.20 13.04
CA HIS A 118 3.47 12.77 11.75
C HIS A 118 2.00 12.51 11.37
N GLY A 119 1.16 12.12 12.34
CA GLY A 119 -0.29 12.04 12.15
C GLY A 119 -0.77 10.83 11.35
N CYS A 120 0.06 9.78 11.18
CA CYS A 120 -0.38 8.57 10.50
C CYS A 120 -1.57 7.92 11.23
N SER A 121 -2.53 7.44 10.46
CA SER A 121 -3.70 6.77 11.02
C SER A 121 -3.33 5.45 11.70
N ARG A 122 -4.10 5.02 12.71
CA ARG A 122 -3.90 3.73 13.38
C ARG A 122 -3.79 2.56 12.38
N GLY A 123 -4.67 2.49 11.38
CA GLY A 123 -4.62 1.44 10.35
C GLY A 123 -3.34 1.48 9.50
N THR A 124 -2.84 2.68 9.22
CA THR A 124 -1.55 2.88 8.55
C THR A 124 -0.39 2.40 9.42
N ILE A 125 -0.39 2.74 10.72
CA ILE A 125 0.61 2.26 11.69
C ILE A 125 0.64 0.74 11.77
N PHE A 126 -0.51 0.07 11.89
CA PHE A 126 -0.56 -1.40 11.87
C PHE A 126 -0.08 -2.01 10.55
N SER A 127 -0.25 -1.29 9.44
CA SER A 127 0.25 -1.72 8.13
C SER A 127 1.77 -1.60 8.04
N TYR A 128 2.37 -0.53 8.56
CA TYR A 128 3.82 -0.40 8.73
C TYR A 128 4.35 -1.50 9.65
N ASP A 129 3.81 -1.61 10.86
CA ASP A 129 4.17 -2.62 11.86
C ASP A 129 4.22 -4.03 11.28
N THR A 130 3.14 -4.45 10.62
CA THR A 130 3.06 -5.78 10.00
C THR A 130 4.18 -5.98 8.96
N THR A 131 4.47 -4.95 8.16
CA THR A 131 5.48 -5.05 7.09
C THR A 131 6.89 -5.11 7.66
N VAL A 132 7.21 -4.23 8.61
CA VAL A 132 8.50 -4.18 9.29
C VAL A 132 8.72 -5.45 10.12
N MET A 133 7.69 -5.98 10.76
CA MET A 133 7.79 -7.22 11.52
C MET A 133 8.12 -8.42 10.60
N TYR A 134 7.51 -8.48 9.41
CA TYR A 134 7.89 -9.49 8.41
C TYR A 134 9.31 -9.28 7.87
N LEU A 135 9.79 -8.05 7.77
CA LEU A 135 11.16 -7.75 7.38
C LEU A 135 12.16 -8.28 8.42
N TYR A 136 11.92 -8.03 9.72
CA TYR A 136 12.76 -8.55 10.79
C TYR A 136 12.80 -10.08 10.76
N HIS A 137 11.65 -10.73 10.66
CA HIS A 137 11.60 -12.18 10.53
C HIS A 137 12.31 -12.69 9.27
N TYR A 138 12.23 -11.96 8.15
CA TYR A 138 12.97 -12.31 6.93
C TYR A 138 14.49 -12.23 7.14
N LEU A 139 14.98 -11.15 7.74
CA LEU A 139 16.40 -10.96 8.03
C LEU A 139 16.92 -12.00 9.03
N PHE A 140 16.13 -12.33 10.05
CA PHE A 140 16.42 -13.41 10.99
C PHE A 140 16.54 -14.77 10.28
N ARG A 141 15.59 -15.11 9.40
CA ARG A 141 15.64 -16.34 8.59
C ARG A 141 16.80 -16.38 7.58
N LYS A 142 17.44 -15.25 7.32
CA LYS A 142 18.65 -15.11 6.51
C LYS A 142 19.92 -15.05 7.37
N GLU A 143 19.80 -15.29 8.68
CA GLU A 143 20.91 -15.31 9.65
C GLU A 143 21.62 -13.95 9.79
N ILE A 144 20.97 -12.86 9.39
CA ILE A 144 21.48 -11.49 9.51
C ILE A 144 21.24 -10.97 10.94
N LEU A 145 20.05 -11.21 11.51
CA LEU A 145 19.72 -10.75 12.86
C LEU A 145 20.13 -11.78 13.93
N LYS A 146 21.42 -11.78 14.29
CA LYS A 146 21.99 -12.73 15.26
C LYS A 146 21.50 -12.54 16.70
N SER A 147 21.00 -11.35 17.04
CA SER A 147 20.52 -10.99 18.38
C SER A 147 19.13 -11.53 18.72
N PHE A 148 18.40 -12.06 17.73
CA PHE A 148 17.05 -12.58 17.89
C PHE A 148 17.06 -14.11 18.01
N LYS A 149 16.07 -14.66 18.71
CA LYS A 149 15.83 -16.10 18.84
C LYS A 149 14.51 -16.47 18.18
N ASP A 150 14.35 -17.74 17.81
CA ASP A 150 13.09 -18.25 17.22
C ASP A 150 11.86 -17.93 18.10
N ASN A 151 12.01 -18.02 19.42
CA ASN A 151 10.94 -17.75 20.38
C ASN A 151 10.45 -16.29 20.40
N ASP A 152 11.23 -15.35 19.86
CA ASP A 152 10.82 -13.95 19.72
C ASP A 152 9.74 -13.80 18.63
N PHE A 153 9.70 -14.70 17.65
CA PHE A 153 8.80 -14.63 16.50
C PHE A 153 7.55 -15.48 16.70
N GLN A 154 6.62 -14.97 17.50
CA GLN A 154 5.36 -15.65 17.81
C GLN A 154 4.27 -15.41 16.75
N TRP A 155 3.58 -16.47 16.35
CA TRP A 155 2.46 -16.39 15.41
C TRP A 155 1.12 -16.38 16.14
N LYS A 156 0.21 -15.49 15.72
CA LYS A 156 -1.17 -15.46 16.18
C LYS A 156 -2.14 -15.86 15.07
N ASN A 157 -3.20 -16.57 15.44
CA ASN A 157 -4.27 -16.92 14.51
C ASN A 157 -5.17 -15.70 14.28
N VAL A 158 -5.39 -15.35 13.01
CA VAL A 158 -6.35 -14.30 12.63
C VAL A 158 -7.64 -14.99 12.20
N GLN A 159 -8.62 -15.04 13.11
CA GLN A 159 -9.91 -15.72 12.92
C GLN A 159 -10.59 -15.34 11.60
N ILE A 160 -10.54 -14.06 11.22
CA ILE A 160 -11.22 -13.51 10.03
C ILE A 160 -10.62 -14.02 8.70
N LYS A 161 -9.33 -14.38 8.67
CA LYS A 161 -8.61 -14.70 7.42
C LYS A 161 -8.15 -16.16 7.33
N ARG A 162 -8.44 -17.00 8.33
CA ARG A 162 -7.86 -18.35 8.48
C ARG A 162 -6.34 -18.36 8.23
N SER A 163 -5.67 -17.27 8.61
CA SER A 163 -4.25 -17.04 8.33
C SER A 163 -3.51 -16.77 9.62
N LYS A 164 -2.27 -17.26 9.72
CA LYS A 164 -1.36 -16.87 10.81
C LYS A 164 -0.72 -15.52 10.48
N GLN A 165 -0.65 -14.65 11.47
CA GLN A 165 0.08 -13.38 11.38
C GLN A 165 1.13 -13.32 12.48
N LEU A 166 2.28 -12.73 12.17
CA LEU A 166 3.33 -12.51 13.15
C LEU A 166 2.85 -11.49 14.21
N LYS A 167 3.05 -11.81 15.49
CA LYS A 167 2.77 -10.91 16.61
C LYS A 167 3.81 -9.80 16.60
N SER A 168 3.36 -8.56 16.79
CA SER A 168 4.25 -7.40 16.78
C SER A 168 5.14 -7.37 18.02
N LEU A 169 6.43 -7.15 17.80
CA LEU A 169 7.41 -6.82 18.85
C LEU A 169 7.42 -5.32 19.18
N PHE A 170 6.87 -4.47 18.31
CA PHE A 170 6.97 -3.01 18.41
C PHE A 170 5.76 -2.40 19.12
N ILE A 171 4.54 -2.77 18.70
CA ILE A 171 3.28 -2.18 19.19
C ILE A 171 3.15 -2.23 20.72
N PRO A 172 3.49 -3.34 21.42
CA PRO A 172 3.42 -3.38 22.88
C PRO A 172 4.36 -2.40 23.59
N ARG A 173 5.40 -1.91 22.90
CA ARG A 173 6.42 -1.00 23.45
C ARG A 173 6.22 0.47 23.05
N ILE A 174 5.18 0.79 22.25
CA ILE A 174 4.85 2.16 21.86
C ILE A 174 4.12 2.87 23.01
N ARG A 175 4.53 4.11 23.32
CA ARG A 175 3.95 4.89 24.42
C ARG A 175 2.46 5.19 24.25
N LYS A 176 2.07 5.64 23.05
CA LYS A 176 0.67 6.04 22.76
C LYS A 176 0.33 5.81 21.30
N LEU A 177 -0.67 4.96 21.06
CA LEU A 177 -1.21 4.78 19.71
C LEU A 177 -2.16 5.93 19.33
N PRO A 178 -2.32 6.23 18.03
CA PRO A 178 -3.28 7.22 17.58
C PRO A 178 -4.69 6.85 18.03
N ASN A 179 -5.36 7.76 18.72
CA ASN A 179 -6.78 7.66 19.04
C ASN A 179 -7.61 7.92 17.79
N TYR A 180 -8.74 7.23 17.66
CA TYR A 180 -9.67 7.39 16.53
C TYR A 180 -10.30 8.80 16.44
N LEU A 181 -10.13 9.64 17.46
CA LEU A 181 -10.95 10.82 17.72
C LEU A 181 -10.58 12.08 16.93
N ARG A 182 -9.50 12.08 16.13
CA ARG A 182 -9.10 13.25 15.33
C ARG A 182 -9.22 12.99 13.83
N ARG A 183 -10.43 12.83 13.35
CA ARG A 183 -10.74 13.24 11.98
C ARG A 183 -11.97 14.11 12.07
N ASP A 184 -11.85 15.34 11.56
CA ASP A 184 -13.04 16.03 11.06
C ASP A 184 -13.82 15.02 10.25
N LYS A 185 -15.12 14.89 10.56
CA LYS A 185 -16.02 13.97 9.87
C LYS A 185 -16.13 14.44 8.42
N LYS A 186 -15.12 14.14 7.59
CA LYS A 186 -15.21 14.30 6.14
C LYS A 186 -16.48 13.59 5.72
N ALA A 187 -17.36 14.29 5.01
CA ALA A 187 -18.59 13.72 4.48
C ALA A 187 -18.21 12.43 3.72
N LYS A 188 -18.61 11.28 4.25
CA LYS A 188 -18.31 9.98 3.65
C LYS A 188 -19.29 9.62 2.55
N ARG A 189 -20.36 10.41 2.42
CA ARG A 189 -21.49 10.22 1.51
C ARG A 189 -21.93 11.58 1.00
N LEU A 190 -22.23 11.63 -0.28
CA LEU A 190 -22.99 12.73 -0.87
C LEU A 190 -24.44 12.61 -0.37
N MET A 191 -25.03 13.70 0.10
CA MET A 191 -26.45 13.69 0.47
C MET A 191 -27.30 13.69 -0.80
N GLU A 192 -28.48 13.09 -0.75
CA GLU A 192 -29.34 12.88 -1.92
C GLU A 192 -29.68 14.18 -2.64
N HIS A 193 -30.02 15.25 -1.90
CA HIS A 193 -30.30 16.57 -2.47
C HIS A 193 -29.10 17.23 -3.16
N HIS A 194 -27.87 16.74 -2.94
CA HIS A 194 -26.68 17.22 -3.65
C HIS A 194 -26.39 16.44 -4.94
N VAL A 195 -27.05 15.29 -5.18
CA VAL A 195 -26.76 14.45 -6.36
C VAL A 195 -27.10 15.17 -7.66
N GLY A 196 -28.32 15.71 -7.78
CA GLY A 196 -28.77 16.46 -8.96
C GLY A 196 -27.87 17.67 -9.27
N PRO A 197 -27.65 18.59 -8.30
CA PRO A 197 -26.74 19.72 -8.48
C PRO A 197 -25.32 19.30 -8.86
N PHE A 198 -24.80 18.23 -8.27
CA PHE A 198 -23.45 17.74 -8.59
C PHE A 198 -23.33 17.25 -10.03
N LEU A 199 -24.35 16.55 -10.54
CA LEU A 199 -24.38 16.11 -11.94
C LEU A 199 -24.55 17.27 -12.92
N GLN A 200 -25.36 18.27 -12.56
CA GLN A 200 -25.51 19.48 -13.37
C GLN A 200 -24.19 20.25 -13.46
N VAL A 201 -23.48 20.40 -12.35
CA VAL A 201 -22.14 21.02 -12.33
C VAL A 201 -21.15 20.19 -13.15
N ALA A 202 -21.18 18.85 -13.05
CA ALA A 202 -20.32 18.00 -13.87
C ALA A 202 -20.59 18.22 -15.38
N LEU A 203 -21.86 18.27 -15.80
CA LEU A 203 -22.24 18.58 -17.18
C LEU A 203 -21.81 19.97 -17.64
N GLN A 204 -21.83 20.97 -16.75
CA GLN A 204 -21.42 22.33 -17.08
C GLN A 204 -19.90 22.50 -17.15
N VAL A 205 -19.16 21.88 -16.23
CA VAL A 205 -17.70 22.04 -16.10
C VAL A 205 -16.94 21.10 -17.03
N ASN A 206 -17.35 19.84 -17.12
CA ASN A 206 -16.74 18.86 -18.01
C ASN A 206 -17.75 17.74 -18.37
N PRO A 207 -18.49 17.91 -19.49
CA PRO A 207 -19.47 16.93 -19.95
C PRO A 207 -18.89 15.52 -20.18
N GLU A 208 -17.61 15.41 -20.57
CA GLU A 208 -16.98 14.13 -20.93
C GLU A 208 -16.88 13.17 -19.74
N ILE A 209 -16.76 13.70 -18.52
CA ILE A 209 -16.69 12.89 -17.29
C ILE A 209 -18.06 12.68 -16.63
N ALA A 210 -19.10 13.39 -17.07
CA ALA A 210 -20.41 13.41 -16.40
C ALA A 210 -21.05 12.01 -16.37
N LEU A 211 -20.92 11.25 -17.45
CA LEU A 211 -21.36 9.85 -17.50
C LEU A 211 -20.61 8.99 -16.48
N GLY A 212 -19.30 9.17 -16.34
CA GLY A 212 -18.50 8.44 -15.35
C GLY A 212 -18.87 8.79 -13.90
N VAL A 213 -19.19 10.07 -13.64
CA VAL A 213 -19.72 10.53 -12.35
C VAL A 213 -21.08 9.89 -12.07
N TYR A 214 -21.99 9.88 -13.05
CA TYR A 214 -23.29 9.24 -12.96
C TYR A 214 -23.16 7.75 -12.58
N LEU A 215 -22.31 7.01 -13.31
CA LEU A 215 -22.06 5.59 -13.05
C LEU A 215 -21.43 5.34 -11.65
N SER A 216 -20.61 6.28 -11.16
CA SER A 216 -20.03 6.20 -9.82
C SER A 216 -21.07 6.40 -8.72
N ILE A 217 -22.02 7.33 -8.93
CA ILE A 217 -23.08 7.64 -7.95
C ILE A 217 -24.15 6.56 -7.93
N PHE A 218 -24.74 6.24 -9.08
CA PHE A 218 -25.89 5.33 -9.17
C PHE A 218 -25.48 3.86 -9.33
N GLY A 219 -24.42 3.59 -10.09
CA GLY A 219 -23.89 2.23 -10.25
C GLY A 219 -22.98 1.79 -9.10
N GLY A 220 -22.57 2.72 -8.23
CA GLY A 220 -21.62 2.45 -7.15
C GLY A 220 -20.24 2.01 -7.65
N LEU A 221 -19.93 2.30 -8.92
CA LEU A 221 -18.69 1.90 -9.56
C LEU A 221 -17.51 2.70 -9.02
N ARG A 222 -16.36 2.05 -8.89
CA ARG A 222 -15.09 2.71 -8.58
C ARG A 222 -14.59 3.44 -9.82
N GLY A 223 -13.80 4.50 -9.62
CA GLY A 223 -13.19 5.21 -10.74
C GLY A 223 -12.39 4.29 -11.67
N SER A 224 -11.69 3.28 -11.15
CA SER A 224 -11.00 2.28 -11.97
C SER A 224 -11.96 1.41 -12.80
N GLU A 225 -13.09 1.01 -12.24
CA GLU A 225 -14.12 0.25 -12.96
C GLU A 225 -14.73 1.13 -14.06
N VAL A 226 -15.07 2.39 -13.75
CA VAL A 226 -15.61 3.35 -14.72
C VAL A 226 -14.66 3.54 -15.91
N MET A 227 -13.36 3.72 -15.65
CA MET A 227 -12.36 3.93 -16.71
C MET A 227 -12.11 2.68 -17.57
N ALA A 228 -12.52 1.50 -17.12
CA ALA A 228 -12.31 0.25 -17.85
C ALA A 228 -13.51 -0.16 -18.72
N ILE A 229 -14.66 0.53 -18.60
CA ILE A 229 -15.86 0.23 -19.36
C ILE A 229 -15.63 0.53 -20.85
N LYS A 230 -15.93 -0.44 -21.69
CA LYS A 230 -15.99 -0.26 -23.15
C LYS A 230 -17.41 0.05 -23.59
N ARG A 231 -17.56 0.79 -24.69
CA ARG A 231 -18.88 1.09 -25.27
C ARG A 231 -19.70 -0.18 -25.56
N SER A 232 -19.04 -1.25 -26.02
CA SER A 232 -19.67 -2.57 -26.29
C SER A 232 -20.24 -3.26 -25.05
N GLU A 233 -19.85 -2.82 -23.86
CA GLU A 233 -20.29 -3.37 -22.58
C GLU A 233 -21.52 -2.63 -22.01
N ILE A 234 -21.96 -1.56 -22.67
CA ILE A 234 -23.14 -0.78 -22.30
C ILE A 234 -24.31 -1.22 -23.18
N SER A 235 -25.41 -1.59 -22.55
CA SER A 235 -26.66 -1.96 -23.23
C SER A 235 -27.79 -1.09 -22.72
N HIS A 236 -28.63 -0.60 -23.63
CA HIS A 236 -29.79 0.21 -23.30
C HIS A 236 -30.94 -0.66 -22.79
N MET A 237 -31.71 -0.17 -21.82
CA MET A 237 -32.98 -0.77 -21.41
C MET A 237 -34.15 0.09 -21.88
N GLY A 238 -35.04 -0.50 -22.69
CA GLY A 238 -36.17 0.18 -23.29
C GLY A 238 -35.81 1.10 -24.47
N PRO A 239 -36.81 1.69 -25.14
CA PRO A 239 -36.59 2.71 -26.17
C PRO A 239 -35.81 3.89 -25.58
N ASP A 240 -34.77 4.36 -26.29
CA ASP A 240 -33.92 5.49 -25.89
C ASP A 240 -33.33 5.42 -24.47
N SER A 241 -33.15 4.22 -23.90
CA SER A 241 -32.69 4.03 -22.51
C SER A 241 -33.66 4.55 -21.45
N ALA A 242 -34.95 4.69 -21.77
CA ALA A 242 -35.96 5.18 -20.82
C ALA A 242 -36.01 4.38 -19.51
N ASN A 243 -35.65 3.10 -19.55
CA ASN A 243 -35.61 2.21 -18.39
C ASN A 243 -34.19 2.04 -17.82
N GLY A 244 -33.23 2.85 -18.27
CA GLY A 244 -31.84 2.87 -17.80
C GLY A 244 -30.86 2.17 -18.74
N MET A 245 -29.69 1.83 -18.19
CA MET A 245 -28.62 1.13 -18.90
C MET A 245 -28.08 -0.03 -18.07
N ILE A 246 -27.66 -1.10 -18.75
CA ILE A 246 -26.92 -2.22 -18.16
C ILE A 246 -25.46 -2.05 -18.55
N VAL A 247 -24.57 -2.05 -17.56
CA VAL A 247 -23.12 -2.04 -17.76
C VAL A 247 -22.56 -3.41 -17.38
N ARG A 248 -21.98 -4.11 -18.34
CA ARG A 248 -21.31 -5.39 -18.11
C ARG A 248 -19.85 -5.16 -17.78
N LEU A 249 -19.45 -5.43 -16.55
CA LEU A 249 -18.04 -5.36 -16.14
C LEU A 249 -17.33 -6.64 -16.58
N SER A 250 -17.01 -6.77 -17.87
CA SER A 250 -16.26 -7.91 -18.42
C SER A 250 -14.76 -7.66 -18.55
N THR A 251 -14.33 -6.40 -18.57
CA THR A 251 -12.92 -6.04 -18.46
C THR A 251 -12.37 -6.49 -17.11
N ASP A 252 -11.37 -7.37 -17.17
CA ASP A 252 -10.58 -7.80 -16.02
C ASP A 252 -10.14 -6.54 -15.27
N VAL A 253 -10.73 -6.27 -14.10
CA VAL A 253 -10.51 -5.05 -13.29
C VAL A 253 -9.00 -4.83 -12.99
N LYS A 254 -8.18 -5.84 -13.26
CA LYS A 254 -6.72 -5.82 -13.32
C LYS A 254 -6.13 -4.80 -14.31
N SER A 255 -6.77 -4.50 -15.44
CA SER A 255 -6.27 -3.49 -16.39
C SER A 255 -6.49 -2.06 -15.89
N ALA A 256 -7.42 -1.87 -14.96
CA ALA A 256 -7.71 -0.60 -14.34
C ALA A 256 -6.73 -0.33 -13.19
N LYS A 257 -5.56 0.21 -13.53
CA LYS A 257 -4.54 0.63 -12.56
C LYS A 257 -5.03 1.82 -11.72
N SER A 258 -5.85 1.62 -10.67
CA SER A 258 -5.90 2.54 -9.52
C SER A 258 -6.75 2.05 -8.34
N SER A 259 -6.21 2.28 -7.14
CA SER A 259 -6.91 2.53 -5.87
C SER A 259 -7.80 1.40 -5.30
N GLY A 260 -7.25 0.70 -4.29
CA GLY A 260 -7.92 -0.30 -3.44
C GLY A 260 -9.02 0.23 -2.51
N ASN A 261 -9.95 1.04 -3.02
CA ASN A 261 -11.14 1.46 -2.27
C ASN A 261 -12.22 0.39 -2.34
N ARG A 262 -12.12 -0.63 -1.49
CA ARG A 262 -13.19 -1.60 -1.19
C ARG A 262 -14.52 -0.84 -1.01
N VAL A 263 -15.63 -1.33 -1.59
CA VAL A 263 -16.96 -0.75 -1.37
C VAL A 263 -17.18 -0.83 0.13
N LYS A 264 -17.34 0.33 0.78
CA LYS A 264 -17.71 0.35 2.20
C LYS A 264 -19.13 -0.21 2.25
N LYS A 265 -19.26 -1.45 2.73
CA LYS A 265 -20.56 -2.03 3.08
C LYS A 265 -21.35 -0.97 3.87
N PRO A 266 -22.66 -0.81 3.62
CA PRO A 266 -23.48 0.10 4.41
C PRO A 266 -23.26 -0.25 5.89
N GLY A 267 -22.73 0.71 6.65
CA GLY A 267 -22.69 0.59 8.09
C GLY A 267 -24.13 0.69 8.56
N TYR A 268 -24.70 -0.44 8.99
CA TYR A 268 -25.94 -0.41 9.76
C TYR A 268 -25.63 0.36 11.04
N SER A 269 -26.18 1.57 11.15
CA SER A 269 -26.36 2.21 12.44
C SER A 269 -27.30 1.32 13.22
N ASN A 270 -26.78 0.55 14.17
CA ASN A 270 -27.61 -0.03 15.21
C ASN A 270 -28.20 1.15 16.00
N ASN A 271 -29.37 1.61 15.59
CA ASN A 271 -30.32 2.28 16.48
C ASN A 271 -30.76 1.24 17.51
N ARG A 272 -29.94 1.02 18.53
CA ARG A 272 -30.46 0.56 19.80
C ARG A 272 -31.10 1.80 20.43
N ARG A 273 -32.43 1.82 20.39
CA ARG A 273 -33.26 2.68 21.24
C ARG A 273 -32.86 2.42 22.70
N CYS A 274 -32.98 3.48 23.48
CA CYS A 274 -32.86 3.51 24.94
C CYS A 274 -33.64 2.38 25.62
#